data_AF-A0A485AY05-F1
#
_entry.id   AF-A0A485AY05-F1
#
_cell.length_a   1.000
_cell.length_b   1.000
_cell.length_c   1.000
_cell.angle_alpha   90.00
_cell.angle_beta   90.00
_cell.angle_gamma   90.00
#
_symmetry.space_group_name_H-M   'P 1'
#
loop_
_entity.id
_entity.type
_entity.pdbx_description
1 polymer ?
#
loop_
_entity_poly.entity_id
_entity_poly.type
_entity_poly.pdbx_seq_one_letter_code
_entity_poly.pdbx_strand_id
1 'polypeptide(L)'
;MHADRTGAAPYINRRGSGNYIVRFFKDTQSLRRTLQSTNAIAVIFSLFSNRLFRMESLLFLHEIACSSPEIRRIVLAHDSAEARLVCQLTPSMLHGVLNKSICRLRLQEQLIQLINPTPQADEALISPGPGLGSQILSPTEQHILRYMTYGYSLPEIAARLDRNIKTIRAHKFNAMNKLGVSSDLGLLSAADILMHLSALDEDAAEECLG
;
A
#
# COMPACT_ATOMS: atom_id res chain seq x y z
N MET A 1 6.47 8.04 10.48
CA MET A 1 6.32 9.35 9.84
C MET A 1 5.26 10.15 10.60
N HIS A 2 5.37 11.48 10.67
CA HIS A 2 4.75 12.39 11.66
C HIS A 2 3.63 11.78 12.52
N ALA A 3 3.96 11.50 13.78
CA ALA A 3 2.98 11.28 14.81
C ALA A 3 2.07 12.51 14.85
N ASP A 4 0.84 12.37 14.35
CA ASP A 4 -0.27 12.87 15.14
C ASP A 4 -0.03 12.32 16.55
N ARG A 5 -0.01 13.21 17.55
CA ARG A 5 0.64 13.04 18.88
C ARG A 5 0.07 11.89 19.74
N THR A 6 -0.61 10.92 19.14
CA THR A 6 -1.43 9.92 19.83
C THR A 6 -1.31 8.51 19.25
N GLY A 7 -0.65 8.29 18.10
CA GLY A 7 -0.94 7.10 17.29
C GLY A 7 0.04 5.92 17.27
N ALA A 8 1.27 6.01 17.79
CA ALA A 8 2.24 4.89 17.65
C ALA A 8 3.17 4.65 18.85
N ALA A 9 3.34 5.62 19.74
CA ALA A 9 4.24 5.51 20.89
C ALA A 9 3.85 4.44 21.96
N PRO A 10 2.56 4.11 22.22
CA PRO A 10 2.26 3.21 23.34
C PRO A 10 2.17 1.72 22.96
N TYR A 11 2.21 1.32 21.68
CA TYR A 11 1.81 -0.03 21.27
C TYR A 11 2.82 -1.15 21.57
N ILE A 12 4.09 -0.81 21.88
CA ILE A 12 5.17 -1.81 21.90
C ILE A 12 5.88 -1.87 23.26
N ASN A 13 5.35 -1.23 24.30
CA ASN A 13 6.00 -1.25 25.61
C ASN A 13 5.05 -1.57 26.76
N ARG A 14 4.73 -2.86 26.92
CA ARG A 14 4.82 -3.57 28.22
C ARG A 14 4.51 -5.07 28.08
N ARG A 15 5.52 -5.88 28.38
CA ARG A 15 5.49 -7.28 28.83
C ARG A 15 4.72 -8.28 27.96
N GLY A 16 5.48 -8.94 27.08
CA GLY A 16 5.11 -10.22 26.46
C GLY A 16 5.95 -10.48 25.21
N SER A 17 6.99 -11.30 25.36
CA SER A 17 7.63 -12.04 24.26
C SER A 17 8.46 -11.21 23.24
N GLY A 18 9.72 -10.91 23.60
CA GLY A 18 10.75 -10.34 22.71
C GLY A 18 11.17 -8.91 23.09
N ASN A 19 12.46 -8.69 23.35
CA ASN A 19 13.01 -7.34 23.58
C ASN A 19 13.15 -6.61 22.22
N TYR A 20 12.05 -6.10 21.67
CA TYR A 20 12.11 -5.27 20.46
C TYR A 20 12.55 -3.85 20.81
N ILE A 21 13.50 -3.32 20.03
CA ILE A 21 13.84 -1.90 20.05
C ILE A 21 13.05 -1.23 18.93
N VAL A 22 12.10 -0.37 19.30
CA VAL A 22 11.30 0.38 18.33
C VAL A 22 11.91 1.74 18.13
N ARG A 23 12.16 2.09 16.87
CA ARG A 23 12.63 3.41 16.46
C ARG A 23 11.58 4.06 15.55
N PHE A 24 11.28 5.33 15.84
CA PHE A 24 10.32 6.11 15.06
C PHE A 24 11.05 7.09 14.15
N PHE A 25 10.68 7.10 12.87
CA PHE A 25 11.24 8.00 11.87
C PHE A 25 10.18 8.95 11.35
N LYS A 26 10.56 10.19 11.02
CA LYS A 26 9.66 11.19 10.45
C LYS A 26 9.67 11.20 8.93
N ASP A 27 10.73 10.69 8.32
CA ASP A 27 11.03 10.71 6.89
C ASP A 27 11.74 9.41 6.46
N THR A 28 11.64 9.08 5.18
CA THR A 28 12.25 7.88 4.57
C THR A 28 13.77 7.95 4.57
N GLN A 29 14.37 9.14 4.40
CA GLN A 29 15.82 9.31 4.36
C GLN A 29 16.52 8.92 5.68
N SER A 30 15.95 9.32 6.81
CA SER A 30 16.49 8.99 8.14
C SER A 30 16.31 7.51 8.47
N LEU A 31 15.22 6.90 8.00
CA LEU A 31 15.02 5.46 8.05
C LEU A 31 16.08 4.73 7.21
N ARG A 32 16.30 5.15 5.95
CA ARG A 32 17.30 4.57 5.03
C ARG A 32 18.70 4.58 5.64
N ARG A 33 19.14 5.73 6.18
CA ARG A 33 20.44 5.85 6.88
C ARG A 33 20.58 4.90 8.07
N THR A 34 19.48 4.62 8.76
CA THR A 34 19.51 3.70 9.90
C THR A 34 19.51 2.24 9.46
N LEU A 35 18.76 1.90 8.40
CA LEU A 35 18.76 0.55 7.83
C LEU A 35 20.15 0.14 7.30
N GLN A 36 20.95 1.09 6.82
CA GLN A 36 22.33 0.83 6.38
C GLN A 36 23.28 0.43 7.52
N SER A 37 22.96 0.78 8.76
CA SER A 37 23.85 0.62 9.92
C SER A 37 23.25 -0.23 11.04
N THR A 38 22.05 -0.78 10.83
CA THR A 38 21.31 -1.55 11.85
C THR A 38 20.59 -2.72 11.18
N ASN A 39 20.73 -3.92 11.75
CA ASN A 39 19.95 -5.09 11.32
C ASN A 39 18.51 -4.97 11.85
N ALA A 40 17.62 -4.44 11.02
CA ALA A 40 16.20 -4.38 11.31
C ALA A 40 15.51 -5.68 10.88
N ILE A 41 14.60 -6.20 11.70
CA ILE A 41 13.79 -7.39 11.36
C ILE A 41 12.46 -7.01 10.69
N ALA A 42 12.00 -5.78 10.90
CA ALA A 42 10.73 -5.29 10.37
C ALA A 42 10.77 -3.78 10.18
N VAL A 43 10.08 -3.32 9.14
CA VAL A 43 9.73 -1.91 8.89
C VAL A 43 8.22 -1.78 8.88
N ILE A 44 7.72 -0.75 9.57
CA ILE A 44 6.29 -0.49 9.73
C ILE A 44 5.97 0.89 9.20
N PHE A 45 5.17 0.97 8.14
CA PHE A 45 4.77 2.22 7.51
C PHE A 45 3.32 2.56 7.80
N SER A 46 3.08 3.74 8.36
CA SER A 46 1.74 4.30 8.48
C SER A 46 1.39 5.02 7.18
N LEU A 47 0.38 4.54 6.44
CA LEU A 47 -0.12 5.29 5.29
C LEU A 47 -0.73 6.61 5.72
N PHE A 48 -0.48 7.63 4.90
CA PHE A 48 -1.04 8.97 5.05
C PHE A 48 -2.16 9.18 4.06
N SER A 49 -3.14 10.00 4.44
CA SER A 49 -4.21 10.42 3.52
C SER A 49 -3.65 11.22 2.33
N ASN A 50 -2.53 11.90 2.52
CA ASN A 50 -1.83 12.64 1.48
C ASN A 50 -1.22 11.70 0.43
N ARG A 51 -1.53 11.96 -0.85
CA ARG A 51 -1.11 11.15 -2.00
C ARG A 51 0.40 10.97 -2.09
N LEU A 52 1.15 12.07 -2.04
CA LEU A 52 2.60 12.05 -2.21
C LEU A 52 3.27 11.22 -1.12
N PHE A 53 2.90 11.42 0.14
CA PHE A 53 3.48 10.65 1.25
C PHE A 53 3.06 9.17 1.25
N ARG A 54 1.84 8.86 0.79
CA ARG A 54 1.40 7.48 0.59
C ARG A 54 2.26 6.79 -0.47
N MET A 55 2.46 7.45 -1.61
CA MET A 55 3.28 6.92 -2.70
C MET A 55 4.73 6.76 -2.28
N GLU A 56 5.33 7.77 -1.66
CA GLU A 56 6.69 7.70 -1.12
C GLU A 56 6.87 6.49 -0.19
N SER A 57 5.88 6.24 0.68
CA SER A 57 5.88 5.07 1.58
C SER A 57 5.85 3.75 0.82
N LEU A 58 4.99 3.62 -0.19
CA LEU A 58 4.84 2.38 -0.96
C LEU A 58 6.05 2.12 -1.87
N LEU A 59 6.61 3.16 -2.48
CA LEU A 59 7.84 3.05 -3.27
C LEU A 59 9.03 2.63 -2.39
N PHE A 60 9.13 3.18 -1.18
CA PHE A 60 10.17 2.79 -0.25
C PHE A 60 10.00 1.34 0.25
N LEU A 61 8.77 0.87 0.43
CA LEU A 61 8.49 -0.54 0.73
C LEU A 61 8.86 -1.45 -0.44
N HIS A 62 8.65 -1.00 -1.68
CA HIS A 62 9.10 -1.70 -2.87
C HIS A 62 10.62 -1.83 -2.91
N GLU A 63 11.34 -0.71 -2.71
CA GLU A 63 12.81 -0.68 -2.61
C GLU A 63 13.32 -1.70 -1.59
N ILE A 64 12.73 -1.76 -0.40
CA ILE A 64 13.11 -2.74 0.64
C ILE A 64 12.81 -4.17 0.20
N ALA A 65 11.70 -4.41 -0.50
CA ALA A 65 11.38 -5.75 -0.98
C ALA A 65 12.44 -6.29 -1.95
N CYS A 66 13.03 -5.40 -2.75
CA CYS A 66 14.11 -5.72 -3.68
C CYS A 66 15.48 -5.81 -2.99
N SER A 67 15.82 -4.84 -2.13
CA SER A 67 17.17 -4.74 -1.53
C SER A 67 17.38 -5.62 -0.30
N SER A 68 16.31 -5.90 0.45
CA SER A 68 16.36 -6.54 1.76
C SER A 68 15.07 -7.36 1.97
N PRO A 69 14.85 -8.41 1.15
CA PRO A 69 13.62 -9.18 1.14
C PRO A 69 13.29 -9.82 2.50
N GLU A 70 14.31 -10.09 3.33
CA GLU A 70 14.21 -10.63 4.68
C GLU A 70 13.57 -9.68 5.71
N ILE A 71 13.65 -8.36 5.46
CA ILE A 71 13.04 -7.37 6.36
C ILE A 71 11.53 -7.43 6.21
N ARG A 72 10.80 -7.69 7.30
CA ARG A 72 9.34 -7.76 7.24
C ARG A 72 8.74 -6.38 6.96
N ARG A 73 7.94 -6.30 5.91
CA ARG A 73 7.33 -5.06 5.39
C ARG A 73 5.87 -5.01 5.81
N ILE A 74 5.56 -4.20 6.81
CA ILE A 74 4.21 -4.10 7.39
C ILE A 74 3.65 -2.71 7.13
N VAL A 75 2.39 -2.64 6.70
CA VAL A 75 1.67 -1.38 6.51
C VAL A 75 0.60 -1.22 7.57
N LEU A 76 0.48 -0.02 8.13
CA LEU A 76 -0.64 0.41 8.94
C LEU A 76 -1.55 1.29 8.06
N ALA A 77 -2.72 0.77 7.71
CA ALA A 77 -3.77 1.48 7.00
C ALA A 77 -4.70 2.22 7.98
N HIS A 78 -5.35 3.29 7.53
CA HIS A 78 -6.26 4.09 8.32
C HIS A 78 -7.51 3.29 8.75
N ASP A 79 -8.12 2.58 7.80
CA ASP A 79 -9.34 1.81 8.00
C ASP A 79 -9.31 0.49 7.21
N SER A 80 -10.40 -0.28 7.28
CA SER A 80 -10.53 -1.54 6.56
C SER A 80 -10.61 -1.38 5.04
N ALA A 81 -11.07 -0.24 4.54
CA ALA A 81 -11.15 0.02 3.10
C ALA A 81 -9.77 0.29 2.53
N GLU A 82 -8.97 1.16 3.17
CA GLU A 82 -7.58 1.40 2.79
C GLU A 82 -6.74 0.12 2.94
N ALA A 83 -6.97 -0.68 3.98
CA ALA A 83 -6.28 -1.96 4.15
C ALA A 83 -6.54 -2.92 2.98
N ARG A 84 -7.81 -3.09 2.59
CA ARG A 84 -8.20 -3.95 1.46
C ARG A 84 -7.63 -3.44 0.14
N LEU A 85 -7.66 -2.13 -0.07
CA LEU A 85 -7.10 -1.51 -1.26
C LEU A 85 -5.60 -1.81 -1.40
N VAL A 86 -4.83 -1.61 -0.33
CA VAL A 86 -3.39 -1.88 -0.33
C VAL A 86 -3.12 -3.35 -0.59
N CYS A 87 -3.81 -4.25 0.11
CA CYS A 87 -3.67 -5.70 -0.14
C CYS A 87 -3.94 -6.08 -1.60
N GLN A 88 -4.93 -5.46 -2.24
CA GLN A 88 -5.30 -5.74 -3.62
C GLN A 88 -4.26 -5.23 -4.63
N LEU A 89 -3.62 -4.08 -4.34
CA LEU A 89 -2.75 -3.40 -5.29
C LEU A 89 -1.25 -3.71 -5.08
N THR A 90 -0.86 -4.20 -3.90
CA THR A 90 0.55 -4.51 -3.57
C THR A 90 0.73 -5.94 -3.01
N PRO A 91 0.17 -6.98 -3.65
CA PRO A 91 0.08 -8.30 -3.03
C PRO A 91 1.43 -8.99 -2.80
N SER A 92 2.43 -8.76 -3.65
CA SER A 92 3.75 -9.43 -3.59
C SER A 92 4.80 -8.68 -2.74
N MET A 93 4.52 -7.43 -2.36
CA MET A 93 5.52 -6.55 -1.76
C MET A 93 5.50 -6.53 -0.24
N LEU A 94 4.36 -6.88 0.36
CA LEU A 94 4.09 -6.67 1.78
C LEU A 94 3.93 -7.99 2.51
N HIS A 95 4.44 -8.03 3.73
CA HIS A 95 4.25 -9.17 4.63
C HIS A 95 2.93 -9.04 5.42
N GLY A 96 2.34 -7.84 5.50
CA GLY A 96 1.03 -7.67 6.11
C GLY A 96 0.55 -6.22 6.12
N VAL A 97 -0.78 -6.07 6.18
CA VAL A 97 -1.46 -4.78 6.31
C VAL A 97 -2.38 -4.82 7.54
N LEU A 98 -2.23 -3.85 8.44
CA LEU A 98 -3.00 -3.72 9.67
C LEU A 98 -3.90 -2.49 9.62
N ASN A 99 -5.12 -2.61 10.11
CA ASN A 99 -6.05 -1.48 10.24
C ASN A 99 -5.82 -0.75 11.59
N LYS A 100 -5.44 0.52 11.56
CA LYS A 100 -5.21 1.37 12.75
C LYS A 100 -6.47 1.65 13.58
N SER A 101 -7.64 1.59 12.96
CA SER A 101 -8.92 1.92 13.59
C SER A 101 -9.46 0.83 14.52
N ILE A 102 -8.84 -0.36 14.54
CA ILE A 102 -9.23 -1.43 15.49
C ILE A 102 -8.70 -1.13 16.89
N CYS A 103 -9.21 -1.85 17.90
CA CYS A 103 -8.75 -1.65 19.27
C CYS A 103 -7.26 -2.00 19.43
N ARG A 104 -6.57 -1.24 20.30
CA ARG A 104 -5.12 -1.33 20.49
C ARG A 104 -4.60 -2.73 20.83
N LEU A 105 -5.32 -3.46 21.68
CA LEU A 105 -4.95 -4.84 22.06
C LEU A 105 -4.91 -5.75 20.83
N ARG A 106 -5.95 -5.67 19.99
CA ARG A 106 -6.02 -6.48 18.77
C ARG A 106 -4.96 -6.10 17.74
N LEU A 107 -4.69 -4.81 17.59
CA LEU A 107 -3.62 -4.33 16.71
C LEU A 107 -2.25 -4.82 17.17
N GLN A 108 -2.00 -4.82 18.48
CA GLN A 108 -0.75 -5.31 19.06
C GLN A 108 -0.59 -6.83 18.85
N GLU A 109 -1.65 -7.62 19.06
CA GLU A 109 -1.64 -9.06 18.78
C GLU A 109 -1.29 -9.34 17.32
N GLN A 110 -1.97 -8.67 16.38
CA GLN A 110 -1.72 -8.86 14.95
C GLN A 110 -0.32 -8.41 14.54
N LEU A 111 0.18 -7.31 15.11
CA LEU A 111 1.53 -6.84 14.84
C LEU A 111 2.60 -7.83 15.30
N ILE A 112 2.44 -8.41 16.49
CA ILE A 112 3.37 -9.41 17.03
C ILE A 112 3.38 -10.67 16.16
N GLN A 113 2.21 -11.09 15.66
CA GLN A 113 2.09 -12.22 14.73
C GLN A 113 2.82 -11.95 13.40
N LEU A 114 2.74 -10.72 12.89
CA LEU A 114 3.44 -10.36 11.65
C LEU A 114 4.96 -10.23 11.84
N ILE A 115 5.43 -9.78 12.99
CA ILE A 115 6.86 -9.66 13.29
C ILE A 115 7.49 -11.03 13.54
N ASN A 116 6.77 -11.92 14.23
CA ASN A 116 7.21 -13.30 14.53
C ASN A 116 6.32 -14.29 13.79
N PRO A 117 6.56 -14.54 12.50
CA PRO A 117 5.76 -15.52 11.77
C PRO A 117 5.85 -16.88 12.45
N THR A 118 4.70 -17.52 12.62
CA THR A 118 4.69 -18.96 12.86
C THR A 118 4.86 -19.65 11.49
N PRO A 119 5.48 -20.84 11.42
CA PRO A 119 5.66 -21.57 10.16
C PRO A 119 4.36 -21.81 9.37
N GLN A 120 3.20 -21.83 10.07
CA GLN A 120 1.87 -21.97 9.50
C GLN A 120 1.29 -20.67 8.93
N ALA A 121 1.80 -19.50 9.37
CA ALA A 121 1.32 -18.19 8.92
C ALA A 121 2.00 -17.74 7.62
N ASP A 122 3.26 -18.08 7.37
CA ASP A 122 3.95 -17.68 6.13
C ASP A 122 3.28 -18.30 4.88
N GLU A 123 2.81 -19.55 4.91
CA GLU A 123 2.06 -20.12 3.77
C GLU A 123 0.71 -19.42 3.52
N ALA A 124 0.06 -18.91 4.57
CA ALA A 124 -1.19 -18.17 4.46
C ALA A 124 -1.00 -16.68 4.09
N LEU A 125 0.21 -16.14 4.30
CA LEU A 125 0.58 -14.76 3.99
C LEU A 125 1.22 -14.62 2.59
N ILE A 126 1.79 -15.70 2.04
CA ILE A 126 2.32 -15.79 0.67
C ILE A 126 1.22 -16.17 -0.33
N SER A 127 0.13 -16.80 0.12
CA SER A 127 -1.05 -17.00 -0.71
C SER A 127 -1.92 -15.73 -0.66
N PRO A 128 -2.14 -15.00 -1.77
CA PRO A 128 -3.21 -14.02 -1.80
C PRO A 128 -4.49 -14.78 -1.44
N GLY A 129 -5.01 -14.54 -0.23
CA GLY A 129 -6.13 -15.31 0.30
C GLY A 129 -7.21 -15.49 -0.76
N PRO A 130 -7.75 -16.71 -0.94
CA PRO A 130 -8.70 -17.00 -1.99
C PRO A 130 -9.99 -16.22 -1.71
N GLY A 131 -10.22 -15.12 -2.40
CA GLY A 131 -11.44 -14.36 -2.17
C GLY A 131 -11.66 -13.09 -2.95
N LEU A 132 -10.64 -12.38 -3.43
CA LEU A 132 -10.86 -11.17 -4.21
C LEU A 132 -9.81 -11.10 -5.31
N GLY A 133 -10.09 -11.79 -6.41
CA GLY A 133 -9.35 -11.58 -7.64
C GLY A 133 -9.30 -10.08 -7.89
N SER A 134 -8.09 -9.55 -8.05
CA SER A 134 -7.90 -8.21 -8.62
C SER A 134 -8.62 -8.25 -9.96
N GLN A 135 -9.86 -7.78 -10.01
CA GLN A 135 -10.61 -7.76 -11.25
C GLN A 135 -9.85 -6.79 -12.13
N ILE A 136 -9.15 -7.36 -13.12
CA ILE A 136 -8.29 -6.62 -14.00
C ILE A 136 -9.09 -5.45 -14.55
N LEU A 137 -8.56 -4.25 -14.33
CA LEU A 137 -9.13 -3.05 -14.91
C LEU A 137 -9.07 -3.20 -16.43
N SER A 138 -10.18 -2.93 -17.10
CA SER A 138 -10.19 -2.89 -18.55
C SER A 138 -9.25 -1.78 -19.05
N PRO A 139 -8.74 -1.88 -20.29
CA PRO A 139 -7.89 -0.83 -20.86
C PRO A 139 -8.55 0.57 -20.79
N THR A 140 -9.88 0.65 -20.97
CA THR A 140 -10.63 1.91 -20.86
C THR A 140 -10.67 2.43 -19.44
N GLU A 141 -10.88 1.56 -18.44
CA GLU A 141 -10.84 1.95 -17.03
C GLU A 141 -9.44 2.45 -16.65
N GLN A 142 -8.38 1.77 -17.08
CA GLN A 142 -6.99 2.20 -16.87
C GLN A 142 -6.71 3.56 -17.51
N HIS A 143 -7.13 3.80 -18.76
CA HIS A 143 -6.99 5.10 -19.41
C HIS A 143 -7.73 6.21 -18.66
N ILE A 144 -8.95 5.94 -18.20
CA ILE A 144 -9.73 6.92 -17.42
C ILE A 144 -8.99 7.25 -16.12
N LEU A 145 -8.52 6.23 -15.39
CA LEU A 145 -7.75 6.44 -14.15
C LEU A 145 -6.47 7.25 -14.41
N ARG A 146 -5.73 6.94 -15.47
CA ARG A 146 -4.51 7.67 -15.87
C ARG A 146 -4.80 9.13 -16.21
N TYR A 147 -5.89 9.42 -16.93
CA TYR A 147 -6.25 10.81 -17.17
C TYR A 147 -6.73 11.52 -15.91
N MET A 148 -7.41 10.82 -15.00
CA MET A 148 -7.79 11.38 -13.71
C MET A 148 -6.56 11.74 -12.86
N THR A 149 -5.49 10.93 -12.85
CA THR A 149 -4.25 11.26 -12.14
C THR A 149 -3.52 12.46 -12.76
N TYR A 150 -3.69 12.72 -14.05
CA TYR A 150 -3.23 13.94 -14.71
C TYR A 150 -4.11 15.18 -14.45
N GLY A 151 -5.19 15.04 -13.68
CA GLY A 151 -6.07 16.15 -13.31
C GLY A 151 -7.17 16.47 -14.31
N TYR A 152 -7.39 15.63 -15.34
CA TYR A 152 -8.49 15.85 -16.28
C TYR A 152 -9.85 15.57 -15.64
N SER A 153 -10.82 16.42 -15.95
CA SER A 153 -12.22 16.23 -15.58
C SER A 153 -12.90 15.19 -16.48
N LEU A 154 -14.02 14.60 -16.02
CA LEU A 154 -14.74 13.59 -16.81
C LEU A 154 -15.23 14.09 -18.19
N PRO A 155 -15.70 15.34 -18.36
CA PRO A 155 -15.98 15.89 -19.69
C PRO A 155 -14.76 15.96 -20.61
N GLU A 156 -13.61 16.37 -20.07
CA GLU A 156 -12.35 16.46 -20.82
C GLU A 156 -11.83 15.09 -21.24
N ILE A 157 -12.00 14.09 -20.39
CA ILE A 157 -11.70 12.68 -20.69
C ILE A 157 -12.64 12.17 -21.77
N ALA A 158 -13.94 12.48 -21.68
CA ALA A 158 -14.93 12.09 -22.67
C ALA A 158 -14.60 12.66 -24.06
N ALA A 159 -14.21 13.93 -24.14
CA ALA A 159 -13.76 14.56 -25.38
C ALA A 159 -12.48 13.90 -25.93
N ARG A 160 -11.49 13.62 -25.09
CA ARG A 160 -10.22 12.99 -25.50
C ARG A 160 -10.37 11.56 -26.00
N LEU A 161 -11.28 10.80 -25.39
CA LEU A 161 -11.54 9.42 -25.77
C LEU A 161 -12.59 9.29 -26.88
N ASP A 162 -13.17 10.41 -27.34
CA ASP A 162 -14.31 10.46 -28.26
C ASP A 162 -15.47 9.55 -27.80
N ARG A 163 -15.87 9.71 -26.53
CA ARG A 163 -16.93 8.90 -25.90
C ARG A 163 -17.97 9.75 -25.21
N ASN A 164 -19.17 9.19 -25.06
CA ASN A 164 -20.23 9.81 -24.27
C ASN A 164 -19.81 9.92 -22.79
N ILE A 165 -20.04 11.07 -22.15
CA ILE A 165 -19.75 11.29 -20.73
C ILE A 165 -20.46 10.29 -19.80
N LYS A 166 -21.64 9.78 -20.18
CA LYS A 166 -22.34 8.71 -19.43
C LYS A 166 -21.54 7.42 -19.42
N THR A 167 -20.91 7.07 -20.54
CA THR A 167 -20.05 5.89 -20.67
C THR A 167 -18.79 6.06 -19.82
N ILE A 168 -18.16 7.23 -19.84
CA ILE A 168 -17.00 7.53 -18.97
C ILE A 168 -17.37 7.40 -17.48
N ARG A 169 -18.53 7.93 -17.07
CA ARG A 169 -19.03 7.78 -15.69
C ARG A 169 -19.28 6.32 -15.33
N ALA A 170 -19.82 5.51 -16.24
CA ALA A 170 -20.03 4.08 -16.03
C ALA A 170 -18.70 3.33 -15.84
N HIS A 171 -17.70 3.57 -16.69
CA HIS A 171 -16.38 2.96 -16.52
C HIS A 171 -15.69 3.40 -15.23
N LYS A 172 -15.79 4.69 -14.85
CA LYS A 172 -15.31 5.16 -13.55
C LYS A 172 -15.98 4.39 -12.40
N PHE A 173 -17.30 4.21 -12.46
CA PHE A 173 -18.04 3.46 -11.45
C PHE A 173 -17.63 1.98 -11.39
N ASN A 174 -17.43 1.35 -12.55
CA ASN A 174 -16.93 -0.01 -12.61
C ASN A 174 -15.53 -0.13 -12.02
N ALA A 175 -14.62 0.82 -12.31
CA ALA A 175 -13.31 0.87 -11.70
C ALA A 175 -13.40 1.03 -10.17
N MET A 176 -14.28 1.91 -9.67
CA MET A 176 -14.54 2.05 -8.23
C MET A 176 -14.97 0.73 -7.59
N ASN A 177 -15.91 0.01 -8.21
CA ASN A 177 -16.37 -1.28 -7.72
C ASN A 177 -15.27 -2.34 -7.73
N LYS A 178 -14.49 -2.43 -8.81
CA LYS A 178 -13.37 -3.38 -8.94
C LYS A 178 -12.27 -3.14 -7.91
N LEU A 179 -12.02 -1.87 -7.56
CA LEU A 179 -11.00 -1.46 -6.59
C LEU A 179 -11.55 -1.38 -5.15
N GLY A 180 -12.85 -1.62 -4.95
CA GLY A 180 -13.49 -1.55 -3.63
C GLY A 180 -13.49 -0.17 -3.00
N VAL A 181 -13.41 0.90 -3.79
CA VAL A 181 -13.40 2.30 -3.33
C VAL A 181 -14.74 2.97 -3.61
N SER A 182 -15.15 3.90 -2.74
CA SER A 182 -16.45 4.58 -2.83
C SER A 182 -16.38 6.08 -3.13
N SER A 183 -15.17 6.62 -3.33
CA SER A 183 -14.96 8.06 -3.55
C SER A 183 -13.92 8.34 -4.62
N ASP A 184 -14.01 9.50 -5.27
CA ASP A 184 -13.04 9.97 -6.25
C ASP A 184 -11.65 10.10 -5.65
N LEU A 185 -11.57 10.51 -4.38
CA LEU A 185 -10.31 10.58 -3.65
C LEU A 185 -9.67 9.19 -3.51
N GLY A 186 -10.46 8.20 -3.09
CA GLY A 186 -10.04 6.81 -2.98
C GLY A 186 -9.67 6.20 -4.34
N LEU A 187 -10.44 6.50 -5.39
CA LEU A 187 -10.18 6.04 -6.75
C LEU A 187 -8.86 6.57 -7.31
N LEU A 188 -8.63 7.87 -7.16
CA LEU A 188 -7.34 8.47 -7.51
C LEU A 188 -6.22 7.86 -6.67
N SER A 189 -6.45 7.54 -5.38
CA SER A 189 -5.41 6.94 -4.54
C SER A 189 -5.05 5.54 -5.02
N ALA A 190 -6.03 4.77 -5.48
CA ALA A 190 -5.81 3.48 -6.09
C ALA A 190 -5.05 3.61 -7.42
N ALA A 191 -5.43 4.58 -8.24
CA ALA A 191 -4.79 4.86 -9.52
C ALA A 191 -3.32 5.27 -9.35
N ASP A 192 -3.00 6.12 -8.36
CA ASP A 192 -1.64 6.53 -8.06
C ASP A 192 -0.75 5.31 -7.76
N ILE A 193 -1.24 4.38 -6.94
CA ILE A 193 -0.53 3.13 -6.59
C ILE A 193 -0.32 2.26 -7.83
N LEU A 194 -1.37 2.05 -8.61
CA LEU A 194 -1.34 1.22 -9.82
C LEU A 194 -0.33 1.73 -10.86
N MET A 195 -0.37 3.03 -11.16
CA MET A 195 0.44 3.62 -12.24
C MET A 195 1.93 3.69 -11.89
N HIS A 196 2.27 3.77 -10.60
CA HIS A 196 3.67 3.85 -10.17
C HIS A 196 4.30 2.49 -9.98
N LEU A 197 3.53 1.47 -9.56
CA LEU A 197 4.03 0.10 -9.51
C LEU A 197 4.19 -0.49 -10.92
N SER A 198 3.29 -0.18 -11.85
CA SER A 198 3.45 -0.63 -13.25
C SER A 198 4.69 -0.04 -13.92
N ALA A 199 5.06 1.20 -13.58
CA ALA A 199 6.27 1.82 -14.12
C ALA A 199 7.56 1.12 -13.63
N LEU A 200 7.56 0.63 -12.38
CA LEU A 200 8.72 -0.07 -11.81
C LEU A 200 8.92 -1.47 -12.42
N ASP A 201 7.84 -2.16 -12.77
CA ASP A 201 7.91 -3.47 -13.43
C ASP A 201 8.43 -3.34 -14.89
N GLU A 202 8.16 -2.22 -15.57
CA GLU A 202 8.70 -1.94 -16.91
C GLU A 202 10.21 -1.66 -16.88
N ASP A 203 10.69 -0.89 -15.90
CA ASP A 203 12.12 -0.60 -15.72
C ASP A 203 12.94 -1.87 -15.35
N ALA A 204 12.39 -2.76 -14.52
CA ALA A 204 13.05 -4.02 -14.14
C ALA A 204 13.11 -5.04 -15.30
N ALA A 205 12.16 -4.96 -16.25
CA ALA A 205 12.15 -5.82 -17.43
C ALA A 205 13.16 -5.37 -18.50
N GLU A 206 13.46 -4.07 -18.59
CA GLU A 206 14.50 -3.55 -19.48
C GLU A 206 15.92 -3.88 -18.98
N GLU A 207 16.15 -3.91 -17.65
CA GLU A 207 17.45 -4.28 -17.07
C GLU A 207 17.83 -5.76 -17.29
N CYS A 208 16.86 -6.64 -17.58
CA CYS A 208 17.11 -8.05 -17.88
C CYS A 208 17.44 -8.35 -19.36
N LEU A 209 17.37 -7.34 -20.24
CA LEU A 209 17.69 -7.45 -21.67
C LEU A 209 18.94 -6.64 -22.09
N GLY A 210 19.68 -6.09 -21.12
CA GLY A 210 20.92 -5.32 -21.32
C GLY A 210 22.18 -6.12 -21.02
#